data_AF-A0A7C4FWH4-F1
#
_entry.id   AF-A0A7C4FWH4-F1
#
_cell.length_a   1.000
_cell.length_b   1.000
_cell.length_c   1.000
_cell.angle_alpha   90.00
_cell.angle_beta   90.00
_cell.angle_gamma   90.00
#
_symmetry.space_group_name_H-M   'P 1'
#
loop_
_entity.id
_entity.type
_entity.pdbx_description
1 polymer ?
#
loop_
_entity_poly.entity_id
_entity_poly.type
_entity_poly.pdbx_seq_one_letter_code
_entity_poly.pdbx_strand_id
1 'polypeptide(L)'
;MLDLVGHDVPLAGLGNLLFITGMESDPAFASILRTVSSDGLTVVPTLNHYIGDMSDHHIFRVHRRPYLFLSCGRWQHYHSETDTPEKLNYEKMAAIAALVLELTERMAESALTGPFEGYDTTPAELEFMRSALGPMLTALGIELNGRADIDEVARLFVGRLHL
;
A
#
# COMPACT_ATOMS: atom_id res chain seq x y z
N MET A 1 -8.32 3.77 5.54
CA MET A 1 -9.41 2.89 5.07
C MET A 1 -8.82 1.53 4.71
N LEU A 2 -9.56 0.47 4.97
CA LEU A 2 -9.11 -0.92 4.75
C LEU A 2 -10.09 -1.59 3.80
N ASP A 3 -9.59 -2.24 2.76
CA ASP A 3 -10.41 -3.07 1.87
C ASP A 3 -9.59 -4.23 1.31
N LEU A 4 -10.15 -5.43 1.30
CA LEU A 4 -9.45 -6.67 0.91
C LEU A 4 -8.13 -6.85 1.69
N VAL A 5 -8.19 -6.78 3.02
CA VAL A 5 -7.02 -6.88 3.92
C VAL A 5 -6.91 -8.23 4.62
N GLY A 6 -7.68 -9.22 4.19
CA GLY A 6 -7.80 -10.51 4.87
C GLY A 6 -6.99 -11.65 4.27
N HIS A 7 -6.49 -11.51 3.05
CA HIS A 7 -5.89 -12.62 2.31
C HIS A 7 -4.42 -12.38 1.93
N ASP A 8 -3.76 -13.46 1.55
CA ASP A 8 -2.43 -13.39 0.97
C ASP A 8 -2.48 -12.84 -0.44
N VAL A 9 -1.49 -12.02 -0.80
CA VAL A 9 -1.32 -11.60 -2.20
C VAL A 9 -0.87 -12.82 -3.00
N PRO A 10 -1.52 -13.15 -4.14
CA PRO A 10 -1.25 -14.35 -4.92
C PRO A 10 0.05 -14.24 -5.76
N LEU A 11 1.13 -13.78 -5.15
CA LEU A 11 2.46 -13.65 -5.74
C LEU A 11 3.47 -14.42 -4.89
N ALA A 12 4.23 -15.31 -5.53
CA ALA A 12 5.21 -16.15 -4.84
C ALA A 12 6.21 -15.31 -4.05
N GLY A 13 6.37 -15.62 -2.76
CA GLY A 13 7.26 -14.90 -1.85
C GLY A 13 6.73 -13.56 -1.36
N LEU A 14 5.53 -13.14 -1.77
CA LEU A 14 4.92 -11.85 -1.42
C LEU A 14 3.52 -12.00 -0.78
N GLY A 15 3.19 -13.17 -0.20
CA GLY A 15 1.87 -13.39 0.41
C GLY A 15 1.51 -12.35 1.47
N ASN A 16 2.49 -11.91 2.25
CA ASN A 16 2.35 -10.90 3.30
C ASN A 16 2.43 -9.44 2.79
N LEU A 17 2.42 -9.22 1.47
CA LEU A 17 2.42 -7.89 0.87
C LEU A 17 1.13 -7.13 1.23
N LEU A 18 1.27 -5.84 1.50
CA LEU A 18 0.21 -4.88 1.75
C LEU A 18 0.50 -3.59 0.98
N PHE A 19 -0.40 -3.20 0.09
CA PHE A 19 -0.32 -1.91 -0.59
C PHE A 19 -0.93 -0.83 0.28
N ILE A 20 -0.30 0.35 0.24
CA ILE A 20 -0.84 1.57 0.85
C ILE A 20 -0.89 2.65 -0.23
N THR A 21 -2.07 3.16 -0.58
CA THR A 21 -2.20 4.34 -1.46
C THR A 21 -2.62 5.57 -0.70
N GLY A 22 -2.46 6.74 -1.32
CA GLY A 22 -2.83 8.02 -0.72
C GLY A 22 -1.70 8.68 0.06
N MET A 23 -0.48 8.12 0.05
CA MET A 23 0.69 8.78 0.64
C MET A 23 0.91 10.16 0.02
N GLU A 24 0.55 10.37 -1.25
CA GLU A 24 0.59 11.66 -1.96
C GLU A 24 -0.43 12.70 -1.48
N SER A 25 -1.38 12.31 -0.63
CA SER A 25 -2.41 13.23 -0.14
C SER A 25 -1.92 14.14 1.00
N ASP A 26 -0.77 13.81 1.63
CA ASP A 26 -0.07 14.68 2.57
C ASP A 26 1.41 14.24 2.74
N PRO A 27 2.41 15.15 2.62
CA PRO A 27 3.83 14.82 2.79
C PRO A 27 4.20 14.19 4.13
N ALA A 28 3.42 14.43 5.20
CA ALA A 28 3.68 13.86 6.51
C ALA A 28 3.54 12.33 6.52
N PHE A 29 2.75 11.74 5.61
CA PHE A 29 2.57 10.29 5.57
C PHE A 29 3.86 9.52 5.31
N ALA A 30 4.73 10.02 4.44
CA ALA A 30 6.02 9.37 4.20
C ALA A 30 6.86 9.32 5.50
N SER A 31 6.84 10.40 6.29
CA SER A 31 7.54 10.43 7.58
C SER A 31 6.90 9.49 8.59
N ILE A 32 5.56 9.47 8.68
CA ILE A 32 4.82 8.56 9.58
C ILE A 32 5.11 7.10 9.23
N LEU A 33 5.03 6.73 7.95
CA LEU A 33 5.24 5.37 7.45
C LEU A 33 6.66 4.84 7.74
N ARG A 34 7.67 5.72 7.88
CA ARG A 34 9.02 5.32 8.30
C ARG A 34 9.14 4.99 9.79
N THR A 35 8.21 5.48 10.60
CA THR A 35 8.28 5.34 12.07
C THR A 35 7.50 4.16 12.62
N VAL A 36 6.59 3.60 11.82
CA VAL A 36 5.74 2.48 12.23
C VAL A 36 6.43 1.14 11.98
N SER A 37 6.18 0.17 12.85
CA SER A 37 6.58 -1.21 12.59
C SER A 37 5.64 -1.85 11.58
N SER A 38 6.22 -2.62 10.67
CA SER A 38 5.47 -3.48 9.74
C SER A 38 5.85 -4.95 9.93
N ASP A 39 6.15 -5.36 11.17
CA ASP A 39 6.54 -6.74 11.47
C ASP A 39 5.52 -7.75 10.93
N GLY A 40 6.02 -8.73 10.17
CA GLY A 40 5.18 -9.73 9.49
C GLY A 40 4.55 -9.26 8.17
N LEU A 41 4.73 -8.00 7.77
CA LEU A 41 4.18 -7.44 6.52
C LEU A 41 5.29 -6.93 5.60
N THR A 42 5.04 -7.03 4.30
CA THR A 42 5.80 -6.29 3.29
C THR A 42 4.95 -5.11 2.86
N VAL A 43 5.27 -3.90 3.33
CA VAL A 43 4.46 -2.71 3.06
C VAL A 43 5.01 -1.95 1.85
N VAL A 44 4.15 -1.68 0.88
CA VAL A 44 4.49 -0.89 -0.31
C VAL A 44 3.54 0.30 -0.43
N PRO A 45 3.95 1.49 0.03
CA PRO A 45 3.31 2.74 -0.30
C PRO A 45 3.48 3.02 -1.80
N THR A 46 2.38 3.33 -2.47
CA THR A 46 2.36 3.68 -3.90
C THR A 46 1.27 4.72 -4.16
N LEU A 47 1.19 5.22 -5.39
CA LEU A 47 0.26 6.28 -5.73
C LEU A 47 -1.11 5.72 -6.12
N ASN A 48 -2.16 6.41 -5.68
CA ASN A 48 -3.54 6.07 -5.97
C ASN A 48 -3.81 6.05 -7.47
N HIS A 49 -3.15 6.89 -8.28
CA HIS A 49 -3.39 6.93 -9.72
C HIS A 49 -2.97 5.65 -10.47
N TYR A 50 -2.18 4.76 -9.88
CA TYR A 50 -1.86 3.46 -10.50
C TYR A 50 -3.05 2.48 -10.45
N ILE A 51 -3.94 2.62 -9.46
CA ILE A 51 -5.03 1.68 -9.18
C ILE A 51 -6.39 2.36 -9.39
N GLY A 52 -6.53 3.60 -8.90
CA GLY A 52 -7.76 4.38 -8.91
C GLY A 52 -8.54 4.26 -7.61
N ASP A 53 -9.75 4.84 -7.64
CA ASP A 53 -10.64 4.87 -6.50
C ASP A 53 -11.47 3.58 -6.44
N MET A 54 -10.97 2.62 -5.67
CA MET A 54 -11.54 1.27 -5.56
C MET A 54 -12.48 1.06 -4.36
N SER A 55 -12.49 1.99 -3.41
CA SER A 55 -13.20 1.87 -2.14
C SER A 55 -13.64 3.24 -1.64
N ASP A 56 -14.08 3.32 -0.38
CA ASP A 56 -14.60 4.54 0.24
C ASP A 56 -13.59 5.71 0.27
N HIS A 57 -12.29 5.45 0.01
CA HIS A 57 -11.27 6.49 -0.02
C HIS A 57 -11.48 7.53 -1.10
N HIS A 58 -12.26 7.18 -2.12
CA HIS A 58 -12.79 8.10 -3.11
C HIS A 58 -13.29 9.41 -2.49
N ILE A 59 -14.15 9.34 -1.46
CA ILE A 59 -14.83 10.53 -0.93
C ILE A 59 -13.84 11.47 -0.23
N PHE A 60 -12.81 10.92 0.41
CA PHE A 60 -11.75 11.70 1.03
C PHE A 60 -10.91 12.42 -0.04
N ARG A 61 -10.54 11.69 -1.10
CA ARG A 61 -9.74 12.24 -2.20
C ARG A 61 -10.45 13.40 -2.91
N VAL A 62 -11.73 13.23 -3.30
CA VAL A 62 -12.48 14.29 -4.00
C VAL A 62 -12.73 15.53 -3.12
N HIS A 63 -12.75 15.36 -1.80
CA HIS A 63 -12.84 16.46 -0.84
C HIS A 63 -11.48 16.95 -0.32
N ARG A 64 -10.38 16.50 -0.92
CA ARG A 64 -9.00 16.89 -0.57
C ARG A 64 -8.70 16.70 0.91
N ARG A 65 -9.18 15.59 1.47
CA ARG A 65 -8.86 15.15 2.83
C ARG A 65 -7.73 14.12 2.77
N PRO A 66 -6.67 14.28 3.58
CA PRO A 66 -5.62 13.27 3.68
C PRO A 66 -6.20 11.89 3.96
N TYR A 67 -5.69 10.87 3.27
CA TYR A 67 -6.15 9.50 3.40
C TYR A 67 -5.01 8.52 3.18
N LEU A 68 -5.07 7.38 3.86
CA LEU A 68 -4.37 6.17 3.44
C LEU A 68 -5.40 5.08 3.16
N PHE A 69 -5.22 4.38 2.04
CA PHE A 69 -6.01 3.20 1.66
C PHE A 69 -5.11 1.97 1.67
N LEU A 70 -5.47 0.95 2.45
CA LEU A 70 -4.68 -0.26 2.63
C LEU A 70 -5.41 -1.44 2.00
N SER A 71 -4.71 -2.22 1.17
CA SER A 71 -5.31 -3.35 0.46
C SER A 71 -4.30 -4.43 0.08
N CYS A 72 -4.76 -5.69 0.00
CA CYS A 72 -4.02 -6.80 -0.62
C CYS A 72 -4.39 -6.98 -2.10
N GLY A 73 -5.27 -6.13 -2.63
CA GLY A 73 -5.83 -6.24 -3.97
C GLY A 73 -6.86 -7.34 -4.12
N ARG A 74 -7.27 -7.62 -5.35
CA ARG A 74 -8.25 -8.67 -5.61
C ARG A 74 -7.61 -10.04 -5.55
N TRP A 75 -8.41 -11.03 -5.15
CA TRP A 75 -8.06 -12.44 -5.17
C TRP A 75 -9.15 -13.27 -5.85
N GLN A 76 -8.86 -14.54 -6.10
CA GLN A 76 -9.74 -15.44 -6.86
C GLN A 76 -11.13 -15.67 -6.22
N HIS A 77 -11.31 -15.34 -4.93
CA HIS A 77 -12.58 -15.51 -4.22
C HIS A 77 -13.41 -14.21 -4.16
N TYR A 78 -12.88 -13.06 -4.59
CA TYR A 78 -13.60 -11.79 -4.52
C TYR A 78 -14.92 -11.84 -5.29
N HIS A 79 -16.01 -11.35 -4.68
CA HIS A 79 -17.37 -11.42 -5.23
C HIS A 79 -17.84 -12.85 -5.59
N SER A 80 -17.31 -13.87 -4.90
CA SER A 80 -17.72 -15.27 -5.03
C SER A 80 -18.27 -15.79 -3.71
N GLU A 81 -19.15 -16.79 -3.77
CA GLU A 81 -19.58 -17.57 -2.59
C GLU A 81 -18.43 -18.30 -1.88
N THR A 82 -17.28 -18.42 -2.56
CA THR A 82 -16.06 -19.01 -2.00
C THR A 82 -15.24 -18.04 -1.15
N ASP A 83 -15.67 -16.78 -1.01
CA ASP A 83 -15.08 -15.79 -0.08
C ASP A 83 -15.50 -16.11 1.36
N THR A 84 -14.84 -17.11 1.95
CA THR A 84 -15.19 -17.62 3.27
C THR A 84 -14.09 -17.35 4.30
N PRO A 85 -14.42 -17.26 5.61
CA PRO A 85 -13.44 -16.99 6.66
C PRO A 85 -12.26 -17.98 6.70
N GLU A 86 -12.44 -19.22 6.25
CA GLU A 86 -11.39 -20.25 6.20
C GLU A 86 -10.32 -19.98 5.13
N LYS A 87 -10.57 -19.05 4.22
CA LYS A 87 -9.60 -18.63 3.19
C LYS A 87 -8.72 -17.46 3.63
N LEU A 88 -9.06 -16.80 4.74
CA LEU A 88 -8.34 -15.64 5.24
C LEU A 88 -7.09 -16.03 6.02
N ASN A 89 -6.10 -15.15 5.99
CA ASN A 89 -4.88 -15.25 6.79
C ASN A 89 -5.01 -14.37 8.05
N TYR A 90 -5.40 -14.99 9.16
CA TYR A 90 -5.61 -14.30 10.44
C TYR A 90 -4.32 -13.73 11.04
N GLU A 91 -3.17 -14.36 10.81
CA GLU A 91 -1.88 -13.84 11.28
C GLU A 91 -1.53 -12.53 10.57
N LYS A 92 -1.72 -12.49 9.24
CA LYS A 92 -1.58 -11.27 8.45
C LYS A 92 -2.58 -10.20 8.88
N MET A 93 -3.84 -10.56 9.10
CA MET A 93 -4.86 -9.62 9.59
C MET A 93 -4.48 -9.01 10.95
N ALA A 94 -3.91 -9.81 11.86
CA ALA A 94 -3.42 -9.31 13.15
C ALA A 94 -2.26 -8.33 12.98
N ALA A 95 -1.31 -8.64 12.08
CA ALA A 95 -0.22 -7.72 11.74
C ALA A 95 -0.73 -6.40 11.12
N ILE A 96 -1.73 -6.47 10.23
CA ILE A 96 -2.37 -5.29 9.65
C ILE A 96 -3.08 -4.47 10.73
N ALA A 97 -3.78 -5.12 11.67
CA ALA A 97 -4.44 -4.42 12.78
C ALA A 97 -3.43 -3.70 13.67
N ALA A 98 -2.28 -4.33 13.97
CA ALA A 98 -1.19 -3.70 14.72
C ALA A 98 -0.60 -2.49 13.98
N LEU A 99 -0.32 -2.62 12.69
CA LEU A 99 0.13 -1.51 11.84
C LEU A 99 -0.87 -0.34 11.83
N VAL A 100 -2.17 -0.63 11.69
CA VAL A 100 -3.23 0.38 11.66
C VAL A 100 -3.34 1.11 13.00
N LEU A 101 -3.20 0.39 14.11
CA LEU A 101 -3.16 1.00 15.44
C LEU A 101 -2.00 2.01 15.53
N GLU A 102 -0.79 1.59 15.20
CA GLU A 102 0.38 2.47 15.28
C GLU A 102 0.26 3.65 14.30
N LEU A 103 -0.18 3.43 13.06
CA LEU A 103 -0.45 4.49 12.09
C LEU A 103 -1.44 5.51 12.66
N THR A 104 -2.52 5.05 13.29
CA THR A 104 -3.55 5.94 13.86
C THR A 104 -2.98 6.78 14.99
N GLU A 105 -2.17 6.20 15.88
CA GLU A 105 -1.49 6.91 16.96
C GLU A 105 -0.54 7.99 16.40
N ARG A 106 0.31 7.65 15.43
CA ARG A 106 1.23 8.60 14.78
C ARG A 106 0.50 9.71 14.03
N MET A 107 -0.61 9.38 13.37
CA MET A 107 -1.43 10.37 12.67
C MET A 107 -2.15 11.32 13.63
N ALA A 108 -2.60 10.85 14.79
CA ALA A 108 -3.23 11.68 15.80
C ALA A 108 -2.26 12.74 16.38
N GLU A 109 -0.96 12.47 16.35
CA GLU A 109 0.11 13.40 16.74
C GLU A 109 0.55 14.34 15.60
N SER A 110 0.05 14.13 14.37
CA SER A 110 0.41 14.90 13.18
C SER A 110 -0.71 15.82 12.74
N ALA A 111 -0.37 17.04 12.30
CA ALA A 111 -1.37 18.01 11.86
C ALA A 111 -2.06 17.62 10.53
N LEU A 112 -1.38 16.85 9.66
CA LEU A 112 -1.83 16.48 8.31
C LEU A 112 -2.44 17.67 7.54
N THR A 113 -1.70 18.78 7.51
CA THR A 113 -2.09 20.05 6.85
C THR A 113 -1.19 20.41 5.67
N GLY A 114 -0.49 19.43 5.10
CA GLY A 114 0.39 19.63 3.95
C GLY A 114 -0.37 19.91 2.64
N PRO A 115 0.36 20.19 1.56
CA PRO A 115 -0.25 20.26 0.23
C PRO A 115 -0.88 18.92 -0.13
N PHE A 116 -2.15 18.97 -0.53
CA PHE A 116 -2.84 17.82 -1.10
C PHE A 116 -2.37 17.59 -2.53
N GLU A 117 -1.60 16.52 -2.75
CA GLU A 117 -0.98 16.14 -4.03
C GLU A 117 -0.03 17.22 -4.62
N GLY A 118 0.65 16.88 -5.71
CA GLY A 118 1.47 17.84 -6.49
C GLY A 118 2.88 18.12 -5.95
N TYR A 119 3.34 17.38 -4.94
CA TYR A 119 4.74 17.36 -4.52
C TYR A 119 5.45 16.10 -5.02
N ASP A 120 6.78 16.11 -5.02
CA ASP A 120 7.57 14.98 -5.47
C ASP A 120 7.62 13.87 -4.42
N THR A 121 6.91 12.77 -4.69
CA THR A 121 6.89 11.55 -3.86
C THR A 121 7.99 10.56 -4.23
N THR A 122 8.71 10.79 -5.34
CA THR A 122 9.68 9.84 -5.92
C THR A 122 10.74 9.38 -4.92
N PRO A 123 11.36 10.26 -4.10
CA PRO A 123 12.35 9.80 -3.13
C PRO A 123 11.79 8.82 -2.09
N ALA A 124 10.57 9.07 -1.60
CA ALA A 124 9.92 8.20 -0.61
C ALA A 124 9.51 6.86 -1.24
N GLU A 125 8.92 6.87 -2.44
CA GLU A 125 8.56 5.64 -3.13
C GLU A 125 9.78 4.78 -3.44
N LEU A 126 10.88 5.36 -3.92
CA LEU A 126 12.13 4.62 -4.15
C LEU A 126 12.64 3.96 -2.86
N GLU A 127 12.63 4.69 -1.74
CA GLU A 127 13.03 4.18 -0.44
C GLU A 127 12.19 2.97 -0.02
N PHE A 128 10.86 3.12 0.00
CA PHE A 128 9.97 2.04 0.40
C PHE A 128 10.01 0.85 -0.55
N MET A 129 9.99 1.07 -1.86
CA MET A 129 10.02 -0.02 -2.84
C MET A 129 11.35 -0.77 -2.80
N ARG A 130 12.49 -0.09 -2.63
CA ARG A 130 13.78 -0.77 -2.47
C ARG A 130 13.82 -1.58 -1.19
N SER A 131 13.27 -1.07 -0.09
CA SER A 131 13.21 -1.80 1.18
C SER A 131 12.30 -3.04 1.08
N ALA A 132 11.11 -2.88 0.52
CA ALA A 132 10.09 -3.92 0.48
C ALA A 132 10.30 -4.96 -0.63
N LEU A 133 10.72 -4.51 -1.82
CA LEU A 133 10.78 -5.32 -3.03
C LEU A 133 12.21 -5.52 -3.56
N GLY A 134 13.22 -4.88 -2.96
CA GLY A 134 14.60 -4.87 -3.43
C GLY A 134 15.15 -6.25 -3.81
N PRO A 135 15.12 -7.27 -2.93
CA PRO A 135 15.61 -8.60 -3.26
C PRO A 135 14.92 -9.22 -4.48
N MET A 136 13.60 -9.05 -4.61
CA MET A 136 12.84 -9.54 -5.76
C MET A 136 13.23 -8.79 -7.04
N LEU A 137 13.30 -7.45 -6.98
CA LEU A 137 13.64 -6.61 -8.14
C LEU A 137 15.06 -6.89 -8.63
N THR A 138 16.02 -7.04 -7.72
CA THR A 138 17.40 -7.44 -8.05
C THR A 138 17.45 -8.82 -8.73
N ALA A 139 16.68 -9.80 -8.24
CA ALA A 139 16.62 -11.13 -8.86
C ALA A 139 16.03 -11.08 -10.28
N LEU A 140 15.21 -10.09 -10.59
CA LEU A 140 14.63 -9.84 -11.91
C LEU A 140 15.50 -8.92 -12.79
N GLY A 141 16.64 -8.43 -12.28
CA GLY A 141 17.50 -7.48 -13.00
C GLY A 141 16.90 -6.08 -13.15
N ILE A 142 15.95 -5.71 -12.28
CA ILE A 142 15.29 -4.40 -12.28
C ILE A 142 15.99 -3.49 -11.27
N GLU A 143 16.43 -2.32 -11.73
CA GLU A 143 16.95 -1.25 -10.88
C GLU A 143 15.95 -0.10 -10.80
N LEU A 144 15.70 0.40 -9.58
CA LEU A 144 14.84 1.55 -9.34
C LEU A 144 15.68 2.80 -9.21
N ASN A 145 15.72 3.68 -10.22
CA ASN A 145 16.52 4.90 -10.25
C ASN A 145 15.68 6.19 -10.26
N GLY A 146 14.43 6.12 -10.71
CA GLY A 146 13.52 7.26 -10.68
C GLY A 146 12.07 6.90 -10.96
N ARG A 147 11.27 7.94 -11.25
CA ARG A 147 9.83 7.82 -11.51
C ARG A 147 9.50 6.81 -12.61
N ALA A 148 10.25 6.81 -13.72
CA ALA A 148 9.97 5.92 -14.84
C ALA A 148 10.05 4.43 -14.43
N ASP A 149 11.02 4.07 -13.59
CA ASP A 149 11.20 2.69 -13.12
C ASP A 149 10.11 2.30 -12.12
N ILE A 150 9.71 3.24 -11.25
CA ILE A 150 8.57 3.07 -10.34
C ILE A 150 7.29 2.82 -11.14
N ASP A 151 7.03 3.63 -12.17
CA ASP A 151 5.85 3.49 -13.04
C ASP A 151 5.82 2.15 -13.78
N GLU A 152 6.99 1.63 -14.18
CA GLU A 152 7.10 0.30 -14.79
C GLU A 152 6.77 -0.81 -13.80
N VAL A 153 7.38 -0.78 -12.61
CA VAL A 153 7.09 -1.78 -11.57
C VAL A 153 5.64 -1.73 -11.12
N ALA A 154 5.08 -0.54 -10.88
CA ALA A 154 3.67 -0.39 -10.50
C ALA A 154 2.73 -1.01 -11.55
N ARG A 155 2.97 -0.76 -12.85
CA ARG A 155 2.19 -1.37 -13.94
C ARG A 155 2.29 -2.89 -13.98
N LEU A 156 3.47 -3.45 -13.69
CA LEU A 156 3.65 -4.91 -13.60
C LEU A 156 2.81 -5.52 -12.47
N PHE A 157 2.76 -4.88 -11.30
CA PHE A 157 1.97 -5.34 -10.16
C PHE A 157 0.47 -5.19 -10.41
N VAL A 158 0.01 -4.03 -10.90
CA VAL A 158 -1.41 -3.79 -11.23
C VAL A 158 -1.91 -4.82 -12.25
N GLY A 159 -1.14 -5.08 -13.31
CA GLY A 159 -1.50 -6.06 -14.33
C GLY A 159 -1.60 -7.50 -13.81
N ARG A 160 -0.83 -7.87 -12.78
CA ARG A 160 -0.85 -9.22 -12.19
C ARG A 160 -1.90 -9.42 -11.10
N LEU A 161 -2.25 -8.36 -10.38
CA LEU A 161 -3.12 -8.41 -9.20
C LEU A 161 -4.58 -8.02 -9.49
N HIS A 162 -4.88 -7.64 -10.74
CA HIS A 162 -6.21 -7.13 -11.13
C HIS A 162 -6.72 -6.01 -10.20
N LEU A 163 -5.76 -5.22 -9.70
CA LEU A 163 -5.97 -3.99 -8.94
C LEU A 163 -6.68 -2.96 -9.82
#